data_AF-A0A429B9E7-F1
#
_entry.id   AF-A0A429B9E7-F1
#
_cell.length_a   1.000
_cell.length_b   1.000
_cell.length_c   1.000
_cell.angle_alpha   90.00
_cell.angle_beta   90.00
_cell.angle_gamma   90.00
#
_symmetry.space_group_name_H-M   'P 1'
#
loop_
_entity.id
_entity.type
_entity.pdbx_description
1 polymer ?
#
loop_
_entity_poly.entity_id
_entity_poly.type
_entity_poly.pdbx_seq_one_letter_code
_entity_poly.pdbx_strand_id
1 'polypeptide(L)'
;MDLPLPWMRVGEDLNDAFVWLVLLGVVLLVTMLVSGDSEAKPVDYEADPAVKRRRWEVRVQAARRLLEVCLTNAANGEKHYQEAERRLATPGSEALADMEIEQACIYGHWRALLHLAVIRAMERKPQEAIWAFDKAVLKVNPAGIEPDDFRPKMVGMALVWLEVRSGLAKVWEESVGRRHPGLSGSQLRAKAVEEIIETIPPLKP
;
A
#
# COMPACT_ATOMS: atom_id res chain seq x y z
N MET A 1 -48.14 51.90 -7.55
CA MET A 1 -46.96 51.02 -7.63
C MET A 1 -45.76 51.93 -7.54
N ASP A 2 -45.13 51.99 -6.36
CA ASP A 2 -43.96 52.82 -6.13
C ASP A 2 -42.73 52.10 -6.70
N LEU A 3 -42.12 52.69 -7.72
CA LEU A 3 -40.87 52.19 -8.30
C LEU A 3 -39.70 52.76 -7.48
N PRO A 4 -38.78 51.92 -6.97
CA PRO A 4 -37.63 52.42 -6.22
C PRO A 4 -36.69 53.20 -7.14
N LEU A 5 -36.13 54.30 -6.61
CA LEU A 5 -35.26 55.22 -7.33
C LEU A 5 -33.89 54.58 -7.68
N PRO A 6 -33.27 54.90 -8.83
CA PRO A 6 -32.10 54.17 -9.37
C PRO A 6 -30.81 54.26 -8.53
N TRP A 7 -30.68 55.27 -7.66
CA TRP A 7 -29.47 55.50 -6.86
C TRP A 7 -29.35 54.56 -5.65
N MET A 8 -30.42 53.85 -5.29
CA MET A 8 -30.43 52.90 -4.18
C MET A 8 -29.70 51.58 -4.52
N ARG A 9 -29.61 51.23 -5.82
CA ARG A 9 -28.87 50.03 -6.28
C ARG A 9 -27.35 50.24 -6.33
N VAL A 10 -26.89 51.46 -6.57
CA VAL A 10 -25.45 51.78 -6.66
C VAL A 10 -24.76 51.62 -5.30
N GLY A 11 -25.49 51.83 -4.20
CA GLY A 11 -24.97 51.65 -2.84
C GLY A 11 -24.79 50.19 -2.42
N GLU A 12 -25.65 49.28 -2.88
CA GLU A 12 -25.56 47.84 -2.59
C GLU A 12 -24.46 47.16 -3.42
N ASP A 13 -24.31 47.52 -4.70
CA ASP A 13 -23.26 46.96 -5.57
C ASP A 13 -21.84 47.35 -5.13
N LEU A 14 -21.66 48.56 -4.59
CA LEU A 14 -20.38 49.01 -4.03
C LEU A 14 -20.05 48.30 -2.71
N ASN A 15 -21.08 47.98 -1.91
CA ASN A 15 -20.91 47.27 -0.65
C ASN A 15 -20.54 45.81 -0.90
N ASP A 16 -21.17 45.16 -1.88
CA ASP A 16 -20.82 43.80 -2.27
C ASP A 16 -19.41 43.71 -2.85
N ALA A 17 -19.03 44.64 -3.74
CA ALA A 17 -17.67 44.70 -4.26
C ALA A 17 -16.60 44.90 -3.16
N PHE A 18 -16.91 45.75 -2.17
CA PHE A 18 -16.04 45.98 -1.01
C PHE A 18 -15.93 44.73 -0.11
N VAL A 19 -17.06 44.06 0.16
CA VAL A 19 -17.09 42.80 0.93
C VAL A 19 -16.29 41.71 0.22
N TRP A 20 -16.40 41.59 -1.11
CA TRP A 20 -15.61 40.63 -1.89
C TRP A 20 -14.11 40.95 -1.87
N LEU A 21 -13.72 42.23 -1.94
CA LEU A 21 -12.32 42.65 -1.81
C LEU A 21 -11.75 42.38 -0.42
N VAL A 22 -12.54 42.60 0.63
CA VAL A 22 -12.14 42.28 2.02
C VAL A 22 -12.02 40.77 2.20
N LEU A 23 -12.97 39.98 1.70
CA LEU A 23 -12.89 38.52 1.74
C LEU A 23 -11.67 37.99 0.97
N LEU A 24 -11.39 38.53 -0.22
CA LEU A 24 -10.20 38.19 -0.99
C LEU A 24 -8.91 38.56 -0.24
N GLY A 25 -8.88 39.75 0.37
CA GLY A 25 -7.77 40.21 1.21
C GLY A 25 -7.52 39.31 2.41
N VAL A 26 -8.58 38.88 3.10
CA VAL A 26 -8.49 37.94 4.24
C VAL A 26 -8.03 36.55 3.77
N VAL A 27 -8.55 36.05 2.64
CA VAL A 27 -8.09 34.77 2.06
C VAL A 27 -6.62 34.83 1.68
N LEU A 28 -6.16 35.92 1.05
CA LEU A 28 -4.75 36.12 0.71
C LEU A 28 -3.85 36.27 1.94
N LEU A 29 -4.35 36.92 3.00
CA LEU A 29 -3.62 37.06 4.26
C LEU A 29 -3.49 35.72 4.98
N VAL A 30 -4.56 34.91 5.00
CA VAL A 30 -4.57 33.55 5.57
C VAL A 30 -3.67 32.62 4.77
N THR A 31 -3.66 32.69 3.42
CA THR A 31 -2.74 31.87 2.63
C THR A 31 -1.29 32.29 2.82
N MET A 32 -0.99 33.57 3.01
CA MET A 32 0.36 34.03 3.36
C MET A 32 0.78 33.59 4.78
N LEU A 33 -0.13 33.65 5.76
CA LEU A 33 0.14 33.18 7.12
C LEU A 33 0.32 31.66 7.19
N VAL A 34 -0.43 30.90 6.38
CA VAL A 34 -0.26 29.43 6.26
C VAL A 34 0.99 29.06 5.46
N SER A 35 1.40 29.89 4.49
CA SER A 35 2.61 29.64 3.67
C SER A 35 3.90 30.16 4.30
N GLY A 36 3.81 31.10 5.27
CA GLY A 36 4.96 31.75 5.89
C GLY A 36 5.66 30.94 6.99
N ASP A 37 5.09 29.81 7.43
CA ASP A 37 5.61 29.01 8.55
C ASP A 37 5.85 27.53 8.20
N SER A 38 5.81 27.16 6.91
CA SER A 38 6.00 25.77 6.46
C SER A 38 7.22 25.59 5.56
N GLU A 39 8.32 26.29 5.87
CA GLU A 39 9.68 25.88 5.48
C GLU A 39 10.36 25.02 6.57
N ALA A 40 9.59 24.55 7.57
CA ALA A 40 10.01 23.35 8.27
C ALA A 40 9.98 22.21 7.25
N LYS A 41 11.17 21.78 6.77
CA LYS A 41 11.31 20.47 6.12
C LYS A 41 10.46 19.48 6.91
N PRO A 42 9.63 18.64 6.27
CA PRO A 42 8.84 17.66 7.01
C PRO A 42 9.81 16.95 7.95
N VAL A 43 9.64 17.17 9.25
CA VAL A 43 10.49 16.54 10.25
C VAL A 43 10.27 15.07 9.96
N ASP A 44 11.33 14.39 9.56
CA ASP A 44 11.28 12.96 9.31
C ASP A 44 11.13 12.29 10.68
N TYR A 45 9.90 12.26 11.18
CA TYR A 45 9.52 11.60 12.43
C TYR A 45 9.85 10.10 12.37
N GLU A 46 10.15 9.55 11.19
CA GLU A 46 10.64 8.19 11.02
C GLU A 46 12.14 8.07 11.30
N ALA A 47 12.89 9.16 11.41
CA ALA A 47 14.30 9.12 11.82
C ALA A 47 14.48 8.84 13.33
N ASP A 48 13.47 9.12 14.17
CA ASP A 48 13.53 8.89 15.62
C ASP A 48 13.42 7.37 15.95
N PRO A 49 14.47 6.76 16.54
CA PRO A 49 14.45 5.35 16.93
C PRO A 49 13.32 4.98 17.90
N ALA A 50 12.89 5.90 18.76
CA ALA A 50 11.82 5.66 19.71
C ALA A 50 10.44 5.57 19.01
N VAL A 51 10.22 6.42 18.01
CA VAL A 51 8.99 6.39 17.19
C VAL A 51 8.94 5.13 16.33
N LYS A 52 10.07 4.75 15.71
CA LYS A 52 10.20 3.49 14.96
C LYS A 52 9.87 2.27 15.81
N ARG A 53 10.48 2.17 17.00
CA ARG A 53 10.23 1.06 17.94
C ARG A 53 8.77 0.97 18.36
N ARG A 54 8.15 2.09 18.74
CA ARG A 54 6.74 2.11 19.15
C ARG A 54 5.81 1.67 18.02
N ARG A 55 6.04 2.12 16.79
CA ARG A 55 5.26 1.70 15.61
C ARG A 55 5.43 0.21 15.32
N TRP A 56 6.66 -0.30 15.43
CA TRP A 56 6.96 -1.72 15.29
C TRP A 56 6.20 -2.56 16.33
N GLU A 57 6.25 -2.19 17.62
CA GLU A 57 5.53 -2.89 18.69
C GLU A 57 4.02 -2.93 18.43
N VAL A 58 3.43 -1.85 17.92
CA VAL A 58 2.00 -1.79 17.55
C VAL A 58 1.69 -2.76 16.39
N ARG A 59 2.50 -2.78 15.33
CA ARG A 59 2.32 -3.72 14.21
C ARG A 59 2.42 -5.17 14.66
N VAL A 60 3.42 -5.49 15.48
CA VAL A 60 3.60 -6.84 16.05
C VAL A 60 2.40 -7.25 16.90
N GLN A 61 1.90 -6.37 17.77
CA GLN A 61 0.72 -6.66 18.59
C GLN A 61 -0.55 -6.85 17.76
N ALA A 62 -0.76 -6.00 16.74
CA ALA A 62 -1.91 -6.14 15.84
C ALA A 62 -1.86 -7.47 15.08
N ALA A 63 -0.71 -7.82 14.51
CA ALA A 63 -0.54 -9.05 13.77
C ALA A 63 -0.68 -10.31 14.64
N ARG A 64 -0.30 -10.27 15.92
CA ARG A 64 -0.54 -11.36 16.89
C ARG A 64 -2.03 -11.63 17.08
N ARG A 65 -2.83 -10.60 17.34
CA ARG A 65 -4.29 -10.73 17.47
C ARG A 65 -4.92 -11.32 16.22
N LEU A 66 -4.38 -10.98 15.05
CA LEU A 66 -4.88 -11.47 13.78
C LEU A 66 -4.47 -12.92 13.50
N LEU A 67 -3.30 -13.36 13.98
CA LEU A 67 -2.83 -14.74 13.84
C LEU A 67 -3.68 -15.71 14.68
N GLU A 68 -4.20 -15.27 15.82
CA GLU A 68 -5.11 -16.05 16.69
C GLU A 68 -6.39 -16.51 15.96
N VAL A 69 -6.75 -15.86 14.85
CA VAL A 69 -7.93 -16.18 14.03
C VAL A 69 -7.67 -17.33 13.03
N CYS A 70 -6.41 -17.73 12.80
CA CYS A 70 -6.08 -18.81 11.86
C CYS A 70 -6.38 -20.19 12.48
N LEU A 71 -6.92 -21.12 11.69
CA LEU A 71 -7.27 -22.49 12.14
C LEU A 71 -6.06 -23.38 12.46
N THR A 72 -4.84 -22.90 12.15
CA THR A 72 -3.53 -23.52 12.43
C THR A 72 -3.48 -25.06 12.38
N ASN A 73 -3.69 -25.62 11.19
CA ASN A 73 -3.45 -27.04 10.90
C ASN A 73 -2.36 -27.18 9.83
N ALA A 74 -1.16 -27.57 10.25
CA ALA A 74 0.01 -27.61 9.37
C ALA A 74 -0.16 -28.57 8.18
N ALA A 75 -0.78 -29.74 8.39
CA ALA A 75 -0.98 -30.73 7.34
C ALA A 75 -1.95 -30.22 6.25
N ASN A 76 -3.06 -29.59 6.65
CA ASN A 76 -4.00 -29.01 5.69
C ASN A 76 -3.38 -27.81 4.97
N GLY A 77 -2.67 -26.93 5.70
CA GLY A 77 -1.99 -25.79 5.10
C GLY A 77 -0.95 -26.18 4.04
N GLU A 78 -0.15 -27.21 4.33
CA GLU A 78 0.82 -27.75 3.39
C GLU A 78 0.16 -28.35 2.15
N LYS A 79 -0.92 -29.14 2.33
CA LYS A 79 -1.66 -29.75 1.21
C LYS A 79 -2.17 -28.69 0.23
N HIS A 80 -2.81 -27.63 0.73
CA HIS A 80 -3.30 -26.54 -0.10
C HIS A 80 -2.15 -25.77 -0.76
N TYR A 81 -1.04 -25.58 -0.06
CA TYR A 81 0.12 -24.91 -0.64
C TYR A 81 0.76 -25.70 -1.79
N GLN A 82 0.94 -27.01 -1.63
CA GLN A 82 1.47 -27.87 -2.70
C GLN A 82 0.55 -27.91 -3.92
N GLU A 83 -0.77 -27.93 -3.70
CA GLU A 83 -1.74 -27.81 -4.79
C GLU A 83 -1.64 -26.44 -5.48
N ALA A 84 -1.47 -25.34 -4.73
CA ALA A 84 -1.25 -24.02 -5.31
C ALA A 84 0.03 -23.97 -6.18
N GLU A 85 1.15 -24.54 -5.73
CA GLU A 85 2.38 -24.62 -6.53
C GLU A 85 2.17 -25.44 -7.81
N ARG A 86 1.44 -26.55 -7.74
CA ARG A 86 1.07 -27.35 -8.91
C ARG A 86 0.23 -26.56 -9.90
N ARG A 87 -0.72 -25.75 -9.42
CA ARG A 87 -1.58 -24.90 -10.25
C ARG A 87 -0.81 -23.74 -10.87
N LEU A 88 0.12 -23.11 -10.14
CA LEU A 88 1.00 -22.07 -10.67
C LEU A 88 1.87 -22.57 -11.83
N ALA A 89 2.30 -23.82 -11.78
CA ALA A 89 3.05 -24.45 -12.87
C ALA A 89 2.19 -24.78 -14.11
N THR A 90 0.86 -24.64 -14.02
CA THR A 90 -0.09 -24.97 -15.09
C THR A 90 -0.63 -23.67 -15.72
N PRO A 91 -0.36 -23.39 -17.01
CA PRO A 91 -0.87 -22.20 -17.67
C PRO A 91 -2.40 -22.07 -17.59
N GLY A 92 -2.91 -20.87 -17.29
CA GLY A 92 -4.35 -20.59 -17.22
C GLY A 92 -5.05 -21.08 -15.94
N SER A 93 -4.29 -21.53 -14.93
CA SER A 93 -4.81 -21.99 -13.65
C SER A 93 -4.58 -21.00 -12.49
N GLU A 94 -4.31 -19.74 -12.80
CA GLU A 94 -3.90 -18.72 -11.82
C GLU A 94 -5.00 -18.45 -10.79
N ALA A 95 -6.27 -18.43 -11.21
CA ALA A 95 -7.40 -18.24 -10.31
C ALA A 95 -7.57 -19.42 -9.32
N LEU A 96 -7.24 -20.65 -9.75
CA LEU A 96 -7.25 -21.82 -8.87
C LEU A 96 -6.06 -21.79 -7.91
N ALA A 97 -4.89 -21.37 -8.40
CA ALA A 97 -3.74 -21.15 -7.53
C ALA A 97 -4.05 -20.11 -6.44
N ASP A 98 -4.73 -19.01 -6.76
CA ASP A 98 -5.16 -18.00 -5.79
C ASP A 98 -6.04 -18.58 -4.70
N MET A 99 -7.07 -19.33 -5.10
CA MET A 99 -7.97 -19.98 -4.17
C MET A 99 -7.21 -20.92 -3.21
N GLU A 100 -6.27 -21.71 -3.72
CA GLU A 100 -5.47 -22.63 -2.91
C GLU A 100 -4.48 -21.90 -1.98
N ILE A 101 -3.89 -20.79 -2.43
CA ILE A 101 -3.09 -19.90 -1.57
C ILE A 101 -3.95 -19.33 -0.44
N GLU A 102 -5.16 -18.85 -0.74
CA GLU A 102 -6.08 -18.32 0.28
C GLU A 102 -6.47 -19.40 1.30
N GLN A 103 -6.77 -20.62 0.85
CA GLN A 103 -7.03 -21.76 1.74
C GLN A 103 -5.82 -22.09 2.62
N ALA A 104 -4.61 -22.16 2.05
CA ALA A 104 -3.39 -22.40 2.81
C ALA A 104 -3.13 -21.29 3.86
N CYS A 105 -3.49 -20.04 3.55
CA CYS A 105 -3.41 -18.92 4.49
C CYS A 105 -4.36 -19.06 5.68
N ILE A 106 -5.59 -19.57 5.48
CA ILE A 106 -6.56 -19.84 6.55
C ILE A 106 -5.95 -20.81 7.58
N TYR A 107 -5.19 -21.81 7.12
CA TYR A 107 -4.48 -22.76 7.96
C TYR A 107 -3.13 -22.24 8.51
N GLY A 108 -2.78 -20.98 8.23
CA GLY A 108 -1.57 -20.34 8.73
C GLY A 108 -0.28 -20.83 8.07
N HIS A 109 -0.33 -21.27 6.80
CA HIS A 109 0.86 -21.63 6.04
C HIS A 109 1.68 -20.37 5.69
N TRP A 110 2.91 -20.25 6.21
CA TRP A 110 3.66 -18.99 6.14
C TRP A 110 4.10 -18.62 4.71
N ARG A 111 4.45 -19.60 3.85
CA ARG A 111 4.78 -19.28 2.45
C ARG A 111 3.56 -18.80 1.71
N ALA A 112 2.40 -19.42 1.94
CA ALA A 112 1.16 -18.98 1.33
C ALA A 112 0.82 -17.54 1.74
N LEU A 113 1.05 -17.18 3.01
CA LEU A 113 0.90 -15.81 3.49
C LEU A 113 1.84 -14.82 2.78
N LEU A 114 3.06 -15.22 2.42
CA LEU A 114 3.94 -14.38 1.58
C LEU A 114 3.44 -14.25 0.15
N HIS A 115 2.94 -15.33 -0.48
CA HIS A 115 2.28 -15.22 -1.78
C HIS A 115 1.07 -14.29 -1.72
N LEU A 116 0.21 -14.42 -0.70
CA LEU A 116 -0.94 -13.55 -0.50
C LEU A 116 -0.53 -12.09 -0.32
N ALA A 117 0.53 -11.82 0.44
CA ALA A 117 1.07 -10.47 0.59
C ALA A 117 1.45 -9.85 -0.76
N VAL A 118 2.17 -10.61 -1.60
CA VAL A 118 2.56 -10.19 -2.95
C VAL A 118 1.34 -9.97 -3.84
N ILE A 119 0.37 -10.89 -3.85
CA ILE A 119 -0.87 -10.77 -4.65
C ILE A 119 -1.62 -9.49 -4.27
N ARG A 120 -1.81 -9.25 -2.97
CA ARG A 120 -2.52 -8.06 -2.47
C ARG A 120 -1.74 -6.77 -2.76
N ALA A 121 -0.41 -6.80 -2.71
CA ALA A 121 0.40 -5.67 -3.14
C ALA A 121 0.22 -5.37 -4.64
N MET A 122 0.25 -6.40 -5.49
CA MET A 122 -0.01 -6.28 -6.93
C MET A 122 -1.40 -5.73 -7.25
N GLU A 123 -2.40 -6.12 -6.44
CA GLU A 123 -3.79 -5.61 -6.50
C GLU A 123 -3.96 -4.20 -5.93
N ARG A 124 -2.86 -3.54 -5.50
CA ARG A 124 -2.86 -2.22 -4.86
C ARG A 124 -3.71 -2.17 -3.59
N LYS A 125 -3.68 -3.26 -2.80
CA LYS A 125 -4.29 -3.38 -1.47
C LYS A 125 -3.21 -3.42 -0.39
N PRO A 126 -2.54 -2.29 -0.09
CA PRO A 126 -1.36 -2.27 0.77
C PRO A 126 -1.66 -2.75 2.20
N GLN A 127 -2.84 -2.44 2.74
CA GLN A 127 -3.21 -2.87 4.09
C GLN A 127 -3.37 -4.39 4.19
N GLU A 128 -3.98 -5.01 3.19
CA GLU A 128 -4.11 -6.48 3.12
C GLU A 128 -2.76 -7.17 2.88
N ALA A 129 -1.87 -6.53 2.11
CA ALA A 129 -0.51 -7.00 1.88
C ALA A 129 0.33 -6.99 3.16
N ILE A 130 0.32 -5.86 3.87
CA ILE A 130 0.95 -5.69 5.18
C ILE A 130 0.42 -6.72 6.17
N TRP A 131 -0.90 -6.90 6.21
CA TRP A 131 -1.54 -7.89 7.07
C TRP A 131 -1.04 -9.31 6.83
N ALA A 132 -1.01 -9.74 5.56
CA ALA A 132 -0.56 -11.09 5.21
C ALA A 132 0.93 -11.29 5.53
N PHE A 133 1.74 -10.27 5.25
CA PHE A 133 3.17 -10.27 5.53
C PHE A 133 3.47 -10.36 7.03
N ASP A 134 2.84 -9.52 7.85
CA ASP A 134 3.09 -9.49 9.30
C ASP A 134 2.72 -10.84 9.95
N LYS A 135 1.66 -11.49 9.45
CA LYS A 135 1.31 -12.87 9.85
C LYS A 135 2.36 -13.89 9.44
N ALA A 136 2.90 -13.80 8.22
CA ALA A 136 3.96 -14.70 7.76
C ALA A 136 5.19 -14.59 8.66
N VAL A 137 5.59 -13.35 9.01
CA VAL A 137 6.72 -13.10 9.90
C VAL A 137 6.46 -13.70 11.28
N LEU A 138 5.31 -13.43 11.89
CA LEU A 138 4.98 -13.97 13.21
C LEU A 138 4.86 -15.49 13.24
N LYS A 139 4.46 -16.11 12.13
CA LYS A 139 4.36 -17.57 12.03
C LYS A 139 5.72 -18.25 12.08
N VAL A 140 6.76 -17.61 11.51
CA VAL A 140 8.13 -18.14 11.48
C VAL A 140 8.95 -17.63 12.67
N ASN A 141 8.76 -16.38 13.06
CA ASN A 141 9.44 -15.72 14.15
C ASN A 141 8.43 -14.99 15.06
N PRO A 142 7.98 -15.62 16.16
CA PRO A 142 7.02 -15.04 17.09
C PRO A 142 7.48 -13.70 17.70
N ALA A 143 8.79 -13.39 17.69
CA ALA A 143 9.30 -12.10 18.15
C ALA A 143 8.88 -10.94 17.23
N GLY A 144 8.36 -11.21 16.03
CA GLY A 144 7.96 -10.17 15.08
C GLY A 144 9.14 -9.49 14.40
N ILE A 145 10.26 -10.20 14.28
CA ILE A 145 11.45 -9.76 13.55
C ILE A 145 11.47 -10.50 12.21
N GLU A 146 11.39 -9.74 11.12
CA GLU A 146 11.44 -10.25 9.75
C GLU A 146 12.73 -11.06 9.48
N PRO A 147 12.62 -12.33 9.06
CA PRO A 147 13.76 -13.12 8.60
C PRO A 147 14.39 -12.55 7.33
N ASP A 148 15.72 -12.59 7.22
CA ASP A 148 16.46 -11.97 6.09
C ASP A 148 16.14 -12.59 4.73
N ASP A 149 15.68 -13.84 4.70
CA ASP A 149 15.34 -14.56 3.48
C ASP A 149 13.92 -14.27 2.97
N PHE A 150 13.10 -13.51 3.71
CA PHE A 150 11.74 -13.18 3.27
C PHE A 150 11.73 -12.25 2.06
N ARG A 151 12.58 -11.22 2.03
CA ARG A 151 12.62 -10.27 0.90
C ARG A 151 13.03 -10.95 -0.41
N PRO A 152 14.14 -11.73 -0.47
CA PRO A 152 14.47 -12.47 -1.68
C PRO A 152 13.35 -13.43 -2.12
N LYS A 153 12.68 -14.11 -1.17
CA LYS A 153 11.55 -15.00 -1.50
C LYS A 153 10.39 -14.24 -2.11
N MET A 154 10.00 -13.11 -1.54
CA MET A 154 8.89 -12.30 -2.06
C MET A 154 9.20 -11.72 -3.44
N VAL A 155 10.45 -11.33 -3.70
CA VAL A 155 10.91 -10.94 -5.05
C VAL A 155 10.69 -12.09 -6.05
N GLY A 156 11.12 -13.31 -5.69
CA GLY A 156 10.87 -14.50 -6.52
C GLY A 156 9.38 -14.77 -6.75
N MET A 157 8.56 -14.64 -5.70
CA MET A 157 7.10 -14.81 -5.79
C MET A 157 6.46 -13.74 -6.70
N ALA A 158 6.88 -12.48 -6.59
CA ALA A 158 6.38 -11.39 -7.42
C ALA A 158 6.72 -11.62 -8.90
N LEU A 159 7.94 -12.08 -9.20
CA LEU A 159 8.33 -12.46 -10.56
C LEU A 159 7.42 -13.55 -11.12
N VAL A 160 7.23 -14.66 -10.38
CA VAL A 160 6.34 -15.75 -10.79
C VAL A 160 4.92 -15.24 -11.06
N TRP A 161 4.37 -14.43 -10.16
CA TRP A 161 3.02 -13.89 -10.32
C TRP A 161 2.88 -12.93 -11.50
N LEU A 162 3.89 -12.11 -11.79
CA LEU A 162 3.90 -11.27 -12.99
C LEU A 162 4.00 -12.10 -14.27
N GLU A 163 4.75 -13.20 -14.24
CA GLU A 163 4.85 -14.12 -15.39
C GLU A 163 3.52 -14.80 -15.71
N VAL A 164 2.84 -15.34 -14.69
CA VAL A 164 1.55 -16.02 -14.90
C VAL A 164 0.38 -15.04 -15.10
N ARG A 165 0.52 -13.77 -14.70
CA ARG A 165 -0.50 -12.72 -14.89
C ARG A 165 -0.06 -11.62 -15.85
N SER A 166 0.15 -11.99 -17.12
CA SER A 166 0.64 -11.07 -18.16
C SER A 166 -0.15 -9.76 -18.28
N GLY A 167 -1.46 -9.76 -18.03
CA GLY A 167 -2.28 -8.55 -18.01
C GLY A 167 -1.89 -7.57 -16.90
N LEU A 168 -1.70 -8.07 -15.67
CA LEU A 168 -1.24 -7.25 -14.55
C LEU A 168 0.22 -6.82 -14.74
N ALA A 169 1.06 -7.68 -15.32
CA ALA A 169 2.43 -7.31 -15.63
C ALA A 169 2.51 -6.10 -16.56
N LYS A 170 1.70 -6.06 -17.62
CA LYS A 170 1.64 -4.88 -18.52
C LYS A 170 1.21 -3.61 -17.79
N VAL A 171 0.18 -3.69 -16.94
CA VAL A 171 -0.29 -2.53 -16.16
C VAL A 171 0.82 -1.98 -15.27
N TRP A 172 1.56 -2.86 -14.60
CA TRP A 172 2.70 -2.47 -13.78
C TRP A 172 3.85 -1.90 -14.60
N GLU A 173 4.27 -2.58 -15.67
CA GLU A 173 5.36 -2.12 -16.56
C GLU A 173 5.04 -0.76 -17.19
N GLU A 174 3.80 -0.52 -17.62
CA GLU A 174 3.36 0.79 -18.13
C GLU A 174 3.38 1.87 -17.04
N SER A 175 2.88 1.56 -15.84
CA SER A 175 2.88 2.47 -14.70
C SER A 175 4.31 2.89 -14.32
N VAL A 176 5.23 1.92 -14.27
CA VAL A 176 6.65 2.13 -14.00
C VAL A 176 7.29 2.91 -15.14
N GLY A 177 7.02 2.56 -16.40
CA GLY A 177 7.63 3.18 -17.58
C GLY A 177 7.30 4.67 -17.72
N ARG A 178 6.13 5.11 -17.25
CA ARG A 178 5.78 6.54 -17.18
C ARG A 178 6.67 7.32 -16.21
N ARG A 179 7.16 6.68 -15.15
CA ARG A 179 8.05 7.30 -14.14
C ARG A 179 9.53 7.07 -14.45
N HIS A 180 9.85 6.08 -15.27
CA HIS A 180 11.21 5.69 -15.63
C HIS A 180 11.36 5.54 -17.16
N PRO A 181 11.34 6.66 -17.91
CA PRO A 181 11.46 6.60 -19.37
C PRO A 181 12.82 6.04 -19.80
N GLY A 182 12.83 5.23 -20.86
CA GLY A 182 14.05 4.67 -21.46
C GLY A 182 14.55 3.34 -20.87
N LEU A 183 13.85 2.77 -19.87
CA LEU A 183 14.14 1.42 -19.39
C LEU A 183 13.68 0.36 -20.41
N SER A 184 14.49 -0.70 -20.57
CA SER A 184 14.11 -1.89 -21.33
C SER A 184 13.02 -2.71 -20.60
N GLY A 185 12.33 -3.61 -21.30
CA GLY A 185 11.26 -4.43 -20.72
C GLY A 185 11.70 -5.23 -19.48
N SER A 186 12.91 -5.81 -19.49
CA SER A 186 13.46 -6.52 -18.33
C SER A 186 13.73 -5.59 -17.15
N GLN A 187 14.19 -4.35 -17.40
CA GLN A 187 14.41 -3.35 -16.35
C GLN A 187 13.09 -2.82 -15.79
N LEU A 188 12.08 -2.62 -16.63
CA LEU A 188 10.73 -2.25 -16.19
C LEU A 188 10.12 -3.33 -15.30
N ARG A 189 10.29 -4.61 -15.66
CA ARG A 189 9.81 -5.72 -14.84
C ARG A 189 10.53 -5.81 -13.49
N ALA A 190 11.86 -5.67 -13.47
CA ALA A 190 12.62 -5.62 -12.23
C ALA A 190 12.14 -4.46 -11.34
N LYS A 191 11.93 -3.29 -11.94
CA LYS A 191 11.45 -2.11 -11.22
C LYS A 191 10.01 -2.26 -10.72
N ALA A 192 9.15 -2.93 -11.48
CA ALA A 192 7.80 -3.28 -11.03
C ALA A 192 7.84 -4.19 -9.79
N VAL A 193 8.74 -5.19 -9.78
CA VAL A 193 8.92 -6.06 -8.61
C VAL A 193 9.40 -5.27 -7.40
N GLU A 194 10.39 -4.39 -7.57
CA GLU A 194 10.84 -3.49 -6.49
C GLU A 194 9.67 -2.71 -5.91
N GLU A 195 8.88 -2.03 -6.75
CA GLU A 195 7.74 -1.23 -6.30
C GLU A 195 6.66 -2.06 -5.61
N ILE A 196 6.37 -3.29 -6.08
CA ILE A 196 5.44 -4.21 -5.42
C ILE A 196 5.93 -4.52 -4.00
N ILE A 197 7.21 -4.85 -3.84
CA ILE A 197 7.79 -5.18 -2.53
C ILE A 197 7.87 -3.96 -1.62
N GLU A 198 8.15 -2.77 -2.17
CA GLU A 198 8.19 -1.50 -1.43
C GLU A 198 6.83 -1.10 -0.85
N THR A 199 5.71 -1.61 -1.40
CA THR A 199 4.39 -1.41 -0.79
C THR A 199 4.22 -2.10 0.58
N ILE A 200 5.11 -3.04 0.90
CA ILE A 200 5.08 -3.84 2.12
C ILE A 200 6.25 -3.41 3.02
N PRO A 201 6.05 -2.46 3.94
CA PRO A 201 7.09 -2.00 4.84
C PRO A 201 7.67 -3.15 5.68
N PRO A 202 8.99 -3.14 5.95
CA PRO A 202 9.63 -4.15 6.79
C PRO A 202 9.05 -4.22 8.19
N LEU A 203 9.04 -5.44 8.71
CA LEU A 203 8.74 -5.70 10.11
C LEU A 203 10.06 -5.93 10.85
N LYS A 204 10.93 -4.91 10.78
CA LYS A 204 12.19 -4.79 11.51
C LYS A 204 12.12 -3.53 12.40
N PRO A 205 12.77 -3.55 13.58
CA PRO A 205 12.87 -2.37 14.44
C PRO A 205 13.64 -1.21 13.80
#